data_AF-A0A528I834-F1
#
_entry.id   AF-A0A528I834-F1
#
_cell.length_a   1.000
_cell.length_b   1.000
_cell.length_c   1.000
_cell.angle_alpha   90.00
_cell.angle_beta   90.00
_cell.angle_gamma   90.00
#
_symmetry.space_group_name_H-M   'P 1'
#
loop_
_entity.id
_entity.type
_entity.pdbx_description
1 polymer ?
#
loop_
_entity_poly.entity_id
_entity_poly.type
_entity_poly.pdbx_seq_one_letter_code
_entity_poly.pdbx_strand_id
1 'polypeptide(L)'
;MTDLRLPPAPDLPEGQWALFLDIDGTLLEHAAHPDAVFVGDELRQLLENIERRLGGALAFITGRSVSAVDRLFDPLKLRIAGLYGLEHRLTADGQVDIADAPADIAALADEIEAELGGGKVHVERKGPVLAIHTRAAPQLLARATQLVEQALTQLPRGYRVIAGNAGVELMPLEAVKGAAIRRFMEIQPFAGRRPVFLGDDTSDENGFE
;
A
#
# COMPACT_ATOMS: atom_id res chain seq x y z
N MET A 1 0.30 -24.87 19.33
CA MET A 1 -0.71 -24.71 18.27
C MET A 1 -1.92 -24.08 18.94
N THR A 2 -1.98 -22.76 18.92
CA THR A 2 -3.11 -22.01 19.49
C THR A 2 -4.29 -22.24 18.56
N ASP A 3 -5.36 -22.83 19.08
CA ASP A 3 -6.62 -23.05 18.39
C ASP A 3 -7.27 -21.68 18.12
N LEU A 4 -6.87 -21.05 17.01
CA LEU A 4 -7.48 -19.83 16.50
C LEU A 4 -8.91 -20.19 16.09
N ARG A 5 -9.85 -20.03 17.02
CA ARG A 5 -11.28 -20.01 16.67
C ARG A 5 -11.47 -18.91 15.66
N LEU A 6 -11.63 -19.31 14.40
CA LEU A 6 -11.99 -18.40 13.34
C LEU A 6 -13.28 -17.68 13.77
N PRO A 7 -13.34 -16.34 13.65
CA PRO A 7 -14.59 -15.63 13.87
C PRO A 7 -15.66 -16.19 12.91
N PRO A 8 -16.96 -16.07 13.26
CA PRO A 8 -18.01 -16.43 12.33
C PRO A 8 -17.79 -15.70 11.01
N ALA A 9 -17.99 -16.39 9.89
CA ALA A 9 -17.88 -15.78 8.58
C ALA A 9 -18.79 -14.54 8.52
N PRO A 10 -18.29 -13.38 8.05
CA PRO A 10 -19.14 -12.21 7.89
C PRO A 10 -20.30 -12.55 6.95
N ASP A 11 -21.49 -11.99 7.25
CA ASP A 11 -22.65 -12.09 6.39
C ASP A 11 -22.41 -11.27 5.13
N LEU A 12 -21.74 -11.88 4.15
CA LEU A 12 -21.38 -11.25 2.89
C LEU A 12 -22.52 -11.46 1.89
N PRO A 13 -22.96 -10.40 1.22
CA PRO A 13 -24.14 -10.49 0.38
C PRO A 13 -23.83 -11.37 -0.86
N GLU A 14 -24.78 -12.24 -1.21
CA GLU A 14 -24.64 -13.20 -2.31
C GLU A 14 -24.22 -12.51 -3.63
N GLY A 15 -23.30 -13.11 -4.39
CA GLY A 15 -22.90 -12.58 -5.70
C GLY A 15 -21.45 -12.87 -6.07
N GLN A 16 -21.03 -12.37 -7.23
CA GLN A 16 -19.64 -12.40 -7.64
C GLN A 16 -18.88 -11.26 -6.96
N TRP A 17 -17.80 -11.59 -6.25
CA TRP A 17 -16.99 -10.60 -5.55
C TRP A 17 -15.73 -10.25 -6.33
N ALA A 18 -15.29 -9.01 -6.12
CA ALA A 18 -14.01 -8.46 -6.51
C ALA A 18 -13.26 -8.13 -5.21
N LEU A 19 -12.20 -8.86 -4.92
CA LEU A 19 -11.45 -8.71 -3.67
C LEU A 19 -10.22 -7.83 -3.89
N PHE A 20 -10.08 -6.83 -3.01
CA PHE A 20 -8.98 -5.91 -2.95
C PHE A 20 -8.34 -6.03 -1.57
N LEU A 21 -7.02 -6.15 -1.52
CA LEU A 21 -6.29 -6.36 -0.28
C LEU A 21 -5.15 -5.36 -0.17
N ASP A 22 -5.10 -4.61 0.92
CA ASP A 22 -3.84 -4.03 1.35
C ASP A 22 -2.89 -5.13 1.87
N ILE A 23 -1.61 -4.80 2.06
CA ILE A 23 -0.55 -5.75 2.44
C ILE A 23 -0.09 -5.51 3.89
N ASP A 24 0.48 -4.34 4.18
CA ASP A 24 1.18 -4.07 5.43
C ASP A 24 0.20 -3.63 6.50
N GLY A 25 0.04 -4.45 7.54
CA GLY A 25 -0.99 -4.26 8.57
C GLY A 25 -2.28 -5.02 8.30
N THR A 26 -2.48 -5.45 7.05
CA THR A 26 -3.66 -6.23 6.64
C THR A 26 -3.36 -7.71 6.45
N LEU A 27 -2.49 -8.06 5.50
CA LEU A 27 -2.08 -9.45 5.24
C LEU A 27 -0.87 -9.86 6.05
N LEU A 28 0.00 -8.89 6.35
CA LEU A 28 1.27 -9.06 7.02
C LEU A 28 1.32 -8.13 8.21
N GLU A 29 1.79 -8.60 9.36
CA GLU A 29 2.00 -7.72 10.51
C GLU A 29 3.07 -6.67 10.19
N HIS A 30 2.90 -5.48 10.75
CA HIS A 30 3.89 -4.41 10.63
C HIS A 30 5.23 -4.83 11.25
N ALA A 31 6.29 -4.89 10.44
CA ALA A 31 7.63 -5.14 10.93
C ALA A 31 8.36 -3.82 11.31
N ALA A 32 9.43 -3.94 12.11
CA ALA A 32 10.29 -2.81 12.47
C ALA A 32 11.06 -2.25 11.26
N HIS A 33 11.29 -3.08 10.23
CA HIS A 33 11.90 -2.68 8.96
C HIS A 33 11.13 -3.32 7.79
N PRO A 34 10.91 -2.61 6.67
CA PRO A 34 10.19 -3.16 5.51
C PRO A 34 10.78 -4.46 4.95
N ASP A 35 12.11 -4.63 5.04
CA ASP A 35 12.84 -5.84 4.59
C ASP A 35 12.74 -7.03 5.55
N ALA A 36 12.21 -6.83 6.76
CA ALA A 36 12.01 -7.92 7.73
C ALA A 36 10.68 -8.67 7.52
N VAL A 37 9.88 -8.24 6.54
CA VAL A 37 8.59 -8.86 6.21
C VAL A 37 8.83 -10.05 5.27
N PHE A 38 8.28 -11.21 5.60
CA PHE A 38 8.31 -12.41 4.77
C PHE A 38 6.91 -13.00 4.62
N VAL A 39 6.57 -13.41 3.40
CA VAL A 39 5.31 -14.12 3.10
C VAL A 39 5.56 -15.62 3.18
N GLY A 40 4.81 -16.33 4.01
CA GLY A 40 4.87 -17.80 4.10
C GLY A 40 4.14 -18.50 2.95
N ASP A 41 4.48 -19.77 2.69
CA ASP A 41 3.87 -20.58 1.62
C ASP A 41 2.37 -20.78 1.83
N GLU A 42 1.91 -20.86 3.08
CA GLU A 42 0.49 -20.98 3.42
C GLU A 42 -0.31 -19.77 2.92
N LEU A 43 0.20 -18.55 3.15
CA LEU A 43 -0.45 -17.33 2.69
C LEU A 43 -0.42 -17.22 1.16
N ARG A 44 0.70 -17.56 0.51
CA ARG A 44 0.78 -17.64 -0.96
C ARG A 44 -0.28 -18.59 -1.51
N GLN A 45 -0.36 -19.80 -0.97
CA GLN A 45 -1.29 -20.82 -1.44
C GLN A 45 -2.76 -20.41 -1.19
N LEU A 46 -3.04 -19.73 -0.07
CA LEU A 46 -4.35 -19.17 0.22
C LEU A 46 -4.75 -18.13 -0.83
N LEU A 47 -3.86 -17.19 -1.15
CA LEU A 47 -4.12 -16.13 -2.13
C LEU A 47 -4.32 -16.71 -3.54
N GLU A 48 -3.53 -17.70 -3.96
CA GLU A 48 -3.76 -18.45 -5.20
C GLU A 48 -5.13 -19.13 -5.24
N ASN A 49 -5.54 -19.74 -4.12
CA ASN A 49 -6.85 -20.39 -4.02
C ASN A 49 -7.98 -19.38 -4.13
N ILE A 50 -7.84 -18.22 -3.47
CA ILE A 50 -8.81 -17.12 -3.55
C ILE A 50 -8.89 -16.57 -4.97
N GLU A 51 -7.75 -16.30 -5.61
CA GLU A 51 -7.69 -15.79 -6.98
C GLU A 51 -8.42 -16.71 -7.96
N ARG A 52 -8.17 -18.02 -7.89
CA ARG A 52 -8.86 -19.03 -8.71
C ARG A 52 -10.36 -19.05 -8.44
N ARG A 53 -10.79 -19.03 -7.18
CA ARG A 53 -12.23 -19.06 -6.81
C ARG A 53 -12.96 -17.79 -7.21
N LEU A 54 -12.27 -16.66 -7.25
CA LEU A 54 -12.79 -15.39 -7.75
C LEU A 54 -12.60 -15.23 -9.26
N GLY A 55 -12.12 -16.24 -9.99
CA GLY A 55 -11.90 -16.14 -11.44
C GLY A 55 -11.00 -14.96 -11.83
N GLY A 56 -9.95 -14.71 -11.03
CA GLY A 56 -8.98 -13.64 -11.25
C GLY A 56 -9.35 -12.26 -10.70
N ALA A 57 -10.52 -12.10 -10.07
CA ALA A 57 -10.96 -10.83 -9.48
C ALA A 57 -10.36 -10.61 -8.08
N LEU A 58 -9.03 -10.69 -8.00
CA LEU A 58 -8.21 -10.38 -6.84
C LEU A 58 -7.12 -9.39 -7.25
N ALA A 59 -6.96 -8.31 -6.49
CA ALA A 59 -5.85 -7.37 -6.65
C ALA A 59 -5.30 -6.88 -5.31
N PHE A 60 -4.00 -6.61 -5.27
CA PHE A 60 -3.39 -5.86 -4.17
C PHE A 60 -3.57 -4.36 -4.39
N ILE A 61 -3.91 -3.62 -3.33
CA ILE A 61 -4.00 -2.15 -3.32
C ILE A 61 -3.13 -1.64 -2.18
N THR A 62 -1.89 -1.22 -2.49
CA THR A 62 -0.84 -1.06 -1.47
C THR A 62 0.01 0.20 -1.66
N GLY A 63 0.63 0.65 -0.58
CA GLY A 63 1.67 1.68 -0.59
C GLY A 63 3.05 1.18 -1.05
N ARG A 64 3.24 -0.14 -1.24
CA ARG A 64 4.46 -0.71 -1.83
C ARG A 64 4.48 -0.51 -3.34
N SER A 65 5.67 -0.42 -3.95
CA SER A 65 5.79 -0.49 -5.42
C SER A 65 5.48 -1.89 -5.93
N VAL A 66 5.02 -2.01 -7.17
CA VAL A 66 4.77 -3.30 -7.84
C VAL A 66 6.03 -4.16 -7.80
N SER A 67 7.21 -3.57 -8.01
CA SER A 67 8.48 -4.29 -7.94
C SER A 67 8.79 -4.85 -6.54
N ALA A 68 8.41 -4.15 -5.48
CA ALA A 68 8.60 -4.60 -4.11
C ALA A 68 7.64 -5.74 -3.76
N VAL A 69 6.37 -5.64 -4.17
CA VAL A 69 5.39 -6.72 -3.99
C VAL A 69 5.83 -7.96 -4.75
N ASP A 70 6.32 -7.79 -5.97
CA ASP A 70 6.81 -8.90 -6.80
C ASP A 70 7.95 -9.70 -6.16
N ARG A 71 8.86 -9.02 -5.46
CA ARG A 71 9.94 -9.70 -4.70
C ARG A 71 9.39 -10.38 -3.44
N LEU A 72 8.43 -9.74 -2.79
CA LEU A 72 7.87 -10.20 -1.51
C LEU A 72 6.99 -11.45 -1.66
N PHE A 73 6.23 -11.53 -2.76
CA PHE A 73 5.27 -12.61 -3.03
C PHE A 73 5.79 -13.66 -4.02
N ASP A 74 7.03 -13.58 -4.50
CA ASP A 74 7.58 -14.55 -5.45
C ASP A 74 7.33 -16.01 -5.02
N PRO A 75 6.87 -16.90 -5.92
CA PRO A 75 6.63 -16.70 -7.36
C PRO A 75 5.20 -16.19 -7.70
N LEU A 76 4.36 -15.90 -6.71
CA LEU A 76 2.97 -15.48 -6.93
C LEU A 76 2.91 -14.11 -7.60
N LYS A 77 2.29 -14.06 -8.79
CA LYS A 77 1.99 -12.82 -9.51
C LYS A 77 0.48 -12.56 -9.50
N LEU A 78 0.11 -11.42 -8.96
CA LEU A 78 -1.28 -10.94 -8.94
C LEU A 78 -1.39 -9.58 -9.63
N ARG A 79 -2.62 -9.13 -9.82
CA ARG A 79 -2.92 -7.75 -10.22
C ARG A 79 -2.64 -6.82 -9.05
N ILE A 80 -2.10 -5.64 -9.33
CA ILE A 80 -1.59 -4.74 -8.29
C ILE A 80 -1.86 -3.29 -8.67
N ALA A 81 -2.34 -2.50 -7.71
CA ALA A 81 -2.12 -1.07 -7.67
C ALA A 81 -1.07 -0.77 -6.59
N GLY A 82 0.14 -0.40 -7.03
CA GLY A 82 1.26 -0.05 -6.18
C GLY A 82 1.35 1.46 -5.98
N LEU A 83 2.11 1.88 -4.96
CA LEU A 83 2.28 3.29 -4.60
C LEU A 83 0.94 4.03 -4.52
N TYR A 84 -0.03 3.43 -3.84
CA TYR A 84 -1.39 3.97 -3.67
C TYR A 84 -2.17 4.17 -4.99
N GLY A 85 -1.76 3.50 -6.08
CA GLY A 85 -2.37 3.66 -7.40
C GLY A 85 -1.54 4.50 -8.38
N LEU A 86 -0.31 4.88 -8.05
CA LEU A 86 0.59 5.46 -9.06
C LEU A 86 1.20 4.42 -9.98
N GLU A 87 1.26 3.15 -9.56
CA GLU A 87 1.67 2.03 -10.40
C GLU A 87 0.51 1.05 -10.56
N HIS A 88 0.30 0.52 -11.75
CA HIS A 88 -0.74 -0.47 -12.02
C HIS A 88 -0.21 -1.62 -12.86
N ARG A 89 -0.46 -2.84 -12.38
CA ARG A 89 -0.40 -4.04 -13.20
C ARG A 89 -1.79 -4.66 -13.26
N LEU A 90 -2.45 -4.50 -14.41
CA LEU A 90 -3.87 -4.85 -14.59
C LEU A 90 -4.12 -6.33 -14.91
N THR A 91 -3.07 -7.08 -15.28
CA THR A 91 -3.10 -8.54 -15.48
C THR A 91 -1.92 -9.16 -14.72
N ALA A 92 -2.03 -10.39 -14.22
CA ALA A 92 -1.00 -11.00 -13.36
C ALA A 92 0.43 -10.89 -13.93
N ASP A 93 0.60 -11.13 -15.23
CA ASP A 93 1.88 -11.02 -15.95
C ASP A 93 1.96 -9.80 -16.89
N GLY A 94 1.11 -8.80 -16.63
CA GLY A 94 1.04 -7.59 -17.43
C GLY A 94 2.23 -6.66 -17.24
N GLN A 95 2.32 -5.68 -18.14
CA GLN A 95 3.20 -4.53 -17.96
C GLN A 95 2.74 -3.70 -16.76
N VAL A 96 3.69 -2.96 -16.18
CA VAL A 96 3.42 -2.00 -15.12
C VAL A 96 3.22 -0.63 -15.77
N ASP A 97 2.00 -0.13 -15.71
CA ASP A 97 1.66 1.24 -16.07
C ASP A 97 2.05 2.15 -14.90
N ILE A 98 2.84 3.18 -15.17
CA ILE A 98 3.25 4.18 -14.17
C ILE A 98 2.53 5.49 -14.50
N ALA A 99 1.84 6.06 -13.52
CA ALA A 99 1.17 7.34 -13.65
C ALA A 99 2.19 8.48 -13.79
N ASP A 100 1.83 9.49 -14.58
CA ASP A 100 2.56 10.76 -14.59
C ASP A 100 2.39 11.42 -13.22
N ALA A 101 3.41 11.28 -12.38
CA ALA A 101 3.47 11.90 -11.06
C ALA A 101 4.43 13.10 -11.08
N PRO A 102 4.28 14.04 -10.13
CA PRO A 102 5.29 15.09 -9.93
C PRO A 102 6.70 14.50 -9.69
N ALA A 103 7.72 15.36 -9.78
CA ALA A 103 9.12 14.94 -9.70
C ALA A 103 9.47 14.17 -8.40
N ASP A 104 10.48 13.31 -8.51
CA ASP A 104 11.12 12.61 -7.40
C ASP A 104 11.54 13.61 -6.30
N ILE A 105 11.22 13.26 -5.05
CA ILE A 105 11.47 14.08 -3.86
C ILE A 105 12.71 13.61 -3.07
N ALA A 106 13.64 12.92 -3.72
CA ALA A 106 14.87 12.42 -3.10
C ALA A 106 15.71 13.48 -2.37
N ALA A 107 15.83 14.69 -2.92
CA ALA A 107 16.59 15.77 -2.26
C ALA A 107 15.97 16.17 -0.92
N LEU A 108 14.64 16.18 -0.83
CA LEU A 108 13.93 16.40 0.41
C LEU A 108 14.15 15.25 1.41
N ALA A 109 14.19 14.02 0.92
CA ALA A 109 14.48 12.86 1.77
C ALA A 109 15.85 13.02 2.47
N ASP A 110 16.86 13.50 1.74
CA ASP A 110 18.20 13.73 2.29
C ASP A 110 18.19 14.81 3.40
N GLU A 111 17.44 15.90 3.22
CA GLU A 111 17.28 16.95 4.23
C GLU A 111 16.61 16.42 5.51
N ILE A 112 15.54 15.65 5.35
CA ILE A 112 14.80 15.06 6.48
C ILE A 112 15.67 14.03 7.21
N GLU A 113 16.40 13.17 6.48
CA GLU A 113 17.33 12.21 7.07
C GLU A 113 18.44 12.88 7.86
N ALA A 114 19.03 13.95 7.32
CA ALA A 114 20.07 14.71 8.00
C ALA A 114 19.58 15.28 9.33
N GLU A 115 18.32 15.74 9.39
CA GLU A 115 17.76 16.32 10.59
C GLU A 115 17.31 15.27 11.63
N LEU A 116 16.71 14.17 11.18
CA LEU A 116 16.28 13.06 12.04
C LEU A 116 17.44 12.09 12.38
N GLY A 117 18.65 12.39 11.89
CA GLY A 117 19.85 11.55 11.73
C GLY A 117 20.53 10.97 12.97
N GLY A 118 19.77 10.25 13.79
CA GLY A 118 20.29 9.37 14.84
C GLY A 118 20.21 7.88 14.52
N GLY A 119 19.90 7.49 13.27
CA GLY A 119 19.69 6.10 12.86
C GLY A 119 18.42 5.44 13.43
N LYS A 120 17.51 6.23 14.02
CA LYS A 120 16.30 5.75 14.68
C LYS A 120 15.01 5.90 13.87
N VAL A 121 15.08 6.64 12.76
CA VAL A 121 13.98 6.87 11.82
C VAL A 121 14.42 6.32 10.48
N HIS A 122 13.54 5.57 9.82
CA HIS A 122 13.81 5.05 8.49
C HIS A 122 13.06 5.90 7.47
N VAL A 123 13.78 6.50 6.53
CA VAL A 123 13.20 7.30 5.44
C VAL A 123 13.24 6.45 4.17
N GLU A 124 12.05 6.11 3.68
CA GLU A 124 11.85 5.23 2.55
C GLU A 124 11.50 6.05 1.31
N ARG A 125 12.38 6.01 0.30
CA ARG A 125 12.22 6.70 -0.98
C ARG A 125 11.51 5.75 -1.96
N LYS A 126 10.33 6.15 -2.42
CA LYS A 126 9.47 5.37 -3.33
C LYS A 126 9.15 6.18 -4.59
N GLY A 127 10.16 6.79 -5.20
CA GLY A 127 10.02 7.68 -6.35
C GLY A 127 9.26 8.96 -5.96
N PRO A 128 8.04 9.21 -6.47
CA PRO A 128 7.26 10.38 -6.09
C PRO A 128 6.67 10.28 -4.68
N VAL A 129 6.80 9.14 -3.97
CA VAL A 129 6.32 8.99 -2.60
C VAL A 129 7.51 8.93 -1.64
N LEU A 130 7.40 9.63 -0.51
CA LEU A 130 8.36 9.58 0.59
C LEU A 130 7.64 9.16 1.86
N ALA A 131 8.11 8.09 2.50
CA ALA A 131 7.57 7.62 3.76
C ALA A 131 8.63 7.73 4.85
N ILE A 132 8.25 8.25 6.02
CA ILE A 132 9.13 8.39 7.17
C ILE A 132 8.57 7.53 8.29
N HIS A 133 9.28 6.45 8.59
CA HIS A 133 8.88 5.45 9.56
C HIS A 133 9.48 5.74 10.92
N THR A 134 8.62 5.94 11.92
CA THR A 134 9.02 6.29 13.28
C THR A 134 8.72 5.19 14.30
N ARG A 135 8.38 3.96 13.88
CA ARG A 135 8.11 2.83 14.81
C ARG A 135 9.23 2.61 15.82
N ALA A 136 10.49 2.67 15.38
CA ALA A 136 11.65 2.50 16.25
C ALA A 136 11.96 3.71 17.15
N ALA A 137 11.33 4.86 16.89
CA ALA A 137 11.42 6.06 17.71
C ALA A 137 10.10 6.87 17.67
N PRO A 138 9.02 6.39 18.30
CA PRO A 138 7.69 7.02 18.22
C PRO A 138 7.68 8.48 18.67
N GLN A 139 8.57 8.85 19.61
CA GLN A 139 8.73 10.23 20.07
C GLN A 139 9.14 11.22 18.97
N LEU A 140 9.63 10.73 17.81
CA LEU A 140 10.03 11.55 16.67
C LEU A 140 8.89 11.79 15.68
N LEU A 141 7.72 11.13 15.82
CA LEU A 141 6.59 11.28 14.89
C LEU A 141 6.17 12.74 14.71
N ALA A 142 5.95 13.46 15.81
CA ALA A 142 5.54 14.87 15.74
C ALA A 142 6.57 15.75 15.01
N ARG A 143 7.87 15.49 15.21
CA ARG A 143 8.94 16.23 14.51
C ARG A 143 8.99 15.86 13.04
N ALA A 144 8.89 14.58 12.70
CA ALA A 144 8.84 14.11 11.32
C ALA A 144 7.67 14.73 10.56
N THR A 145 6.46 14.73 11.14
CA THR A 145 5.29 15.36 10.53
C THR A 145 5.52 16.85 10.26
N GLN A 146 6.06 17.58 11.24
CA GLN A 146 6.36 19.00 11.06
C GLN A 146 7.35 19.25 9.91
N LEU A 147 8.38 18.42 9.77
CA LEU A 147 9.36 18.55 8.68
C LEU A 147 8.74 18.31 7.32
N VAL A 148 7.89 17.29 7.21
CA VAL A 148 7.17 16.99 5.97
C VAL A 148 6.19 18.11 5.61
N GLU A 149 5.47 18.66 6.58
CA GLU A 149 4.56 19.78 6.37
C GLU A 149 5.31 21.04 5.91
N GLN A 150 6.47 21.33 6.50
CA GLN A 150 7.34 22.43 6.08
C GLN A 150 7.83 22.21 4.65
N ALA A 151 8.22 20.98 4.32
CA ALA A 151 8.67 20.62 2.98
C ALA A 151 7.56 20.75 1.93
N LEU A 152 6.31 20.40 2.28
CA LEU A 152 5.16 20.56 1.40
C LEU A 152 5.01 22.01 0.93
N THR A 153 5.34 23.00 1.77
CA THR A 153 5.27 24.43 1.39
C THR A 153 6.27 24.81 0.30
N GLN A 154 7.30 24.00 0.07
CA GLN A 154 8.37 24.23 -0.89
C GLN A 154 8.19 23.42 -2.19
N LEU A 155 7.32 22.41 -2.17
CA LEU A 155 7.05 21.57 -3.34
C LEU A 155 6.05 22.23 -4.30
N PRO A 156 6.10 21.88 -5.61
CA PRO A 156 5.04 22.20 -6.54
C PRO A 156 3.67 21.73 -6.01
N ARG A 157 2.61 22.45 -6.37
CA ARG A 157 1.23 22.01 -6.09
C ARG A 157 1.04 20.59 -6.63
N GLY A 158 0.33 19.75 -5.88
CA GLY A 158 0.07 18.36 -6.28
C GLY A 158 0.52 17.31 -5.27
N TYR A 159 1.03 17.72 -4.10
CA TYR A 159 1.36 16.81 -3.00
C TYR A 159 0.42 16.99 -1.81
N ARG A 160 0.33 15.95 -0.96
CA ARG A 160 -0.30 16.00 0.36
C ARG A 160 0.50 15.19 1.37
N VAL A 161 0.22 15.47 2.64
CA VAL A 161 0.76 14.75 3.78
C VAL A 161 -0.31 13.81 4.33
N ILE A 162 0.06 12.56 4.56
CA ILE A 162 -0.76 11.60 5.32
C ILE A 162 0.02 11.26 6.59
N ALA A 163 -0.51 11.69 7.74
CA ALA A 163 0.00 11.26 9.03
C ALA A 163 -0.63 9.91 9.39
N GLY A 164 0.21 8.89 9.55
CA GLY A 164 -0.20 7.58 10.05
C GLY A 164 0.12 7.42 11.53
N ASN A 165 -0.24 6.26 12.09
CA ASN A 165 -0.02 5.97 13.51
C ASN A 165 1.46 5.80 13.89
N ALA A 166 2.32 5.47 12.92
CA ALA A 166 3.71 5.13 13.17
C ALA A 166 4.70 5.72 12.14
N GLY A 167 4.25 6.75 11.44
CA GLY A 167 5.03 7.43 10.41
C GLY A 167 4.23 8.53 9.74
N VAL A 168 4.87 9.21 8.81
CA VAL A 168 4.25 10.23 7.98
C VAL A 168 4.67 10.01 6.54
N GLU A 169 3.75 10.20 5.62
CA GLU A 169 3.98 10.06 4.19
C GLU A 169 3.69 11.36 3.45
N LEU A 170 4.51 11.64 2.45
CA LEU A 170 4.36 12.72 1.49
C LEU A 170 4.19 12.10 0.11
N MET A 171 3.05 12.39 -0.52
CA MET A 171 2.67 11.70 -1.76
C MET A 171 1.85 12.61 -2.69
N PRO A 172 1.83 12.32 -4.00
CA PRO A 172 0.98 13.03 -4.95
C PRO A 172 -0.52 12.96 -4.59
N LEU A 173 -1.29 13.94 -5.03
CA LEU A 173 -2.75 13.96 -4.84
C LEU A 173 -3.45 12.81 -5.57
N GLU A 174 -2.84 12.30 -6.63
CA GLU A 174 -3.32 11.21 -7.48
C GLU A 174 -3.14 9.83 -6.82
N ALA A 175 -2.28 9.74 -5.79
CA ALA A 175 -1.93 8.50 -5.10
C ALA A 175 -3.08 8.03 -4.17
N VAL A 176 -4.23 7.64 -4.72
CA VAL A 176 -5.47 7.34 -3.98
C VAL A 176 -5.92 5.90 -4.22
N LYS A 177 -5.96 5.08 -3.15
CA LYS A 177 -6.36 3.67 -3.20
C LYS A 177 -7.77 3.48 -3.77
N GLY A 178 -8.74 4.32 -3.39
CA GLY A 178 -10.09 4.30 -3.95
C GLY A 178 -10.15 4.55 -5.46
N ALA A 179 -9.26 5.39 -5.99
CA ALA A 179 -9.17 5.60 -7.44
C ALA A 179 -8.63 4.36 -8.16
N ALA A 180 -7.66 3.67 -7.56
CA ALA A 180 -7.14 2.41 -8.06
C ALA A 180 -8.20 1.30 -8.05
N ILE A 181 -8.98 1.18 -6.97
CA ILE A 181 -10.10 0.23 -6.87
C ILE A 181 -11.12 0.52 -7.98
N ARG A 182 -11.52 1.79 -8.17
CA ARG A 182 -12.44 2.19 -9.25
C ARG A 182 -11.91 1.79 -10.63
N ARG A 183 -10.63 2.02 -10.91
CA ARG A 183 -9.99 1.61 -12.18
C ARG A 183 -10.08 0.09 -12.40
N PHE A 184 -9.86 -0.73 -11.38
CA PHE A 184 -10.06 -2.17 -11.50
C PHE A 184 -11.52 -2.52 -11.78
N MET A 185 -12.46 -1.88 -11.08
CA MET A 185 -13.90 -2.11 -11.25
C MET A 185 -14.45 -1.74 -12.64
N GLU A 186 -13.69 -1.04 -13.48
CA GLU A 186 -14.03 -0.72 -14.86
C GLU A 186 -13.62 -1.83 -15.86
N ILE A 187 -12.81 -2.81 -15.44
CA ILE A 187 -12.26 -3.85 -16.31
C ILE A 187 -12.64 -5.27 -15.87
N GLN A 188 -12.66 -6.20 -16.82
CA GLN A 188 -12.79 -7.62 -16.50
C GLN A 188 -11.51 -8.14 -15.81
N PRO A 189 -11.62 -9.08 -14.85
CA PRO A 189 -12.84 -9.76 -14.40
C PRO A 189 -13.62 -9.04 -13.29
N PHE A 190 -13.23 -7.83 -12.86
CA PHE A 190 -13.83 -7.13 -11.72
C PHE A 190 -15.15 -6.43 -12.06
N ALA A 191 -15.30 -5.94 -13.29
CA ALA A 191 -16.48 -5.18 -13.70
C ALA A 191 -17.79 -5.96 -13.53
N GLY A 192 -18.77 -5.31 -12.90
CA GLY A 192 -20.07 -5.90 -12.57
C GLY A 192 -20.10 -6.74 -11.28
N ARG A 193 -18.97 -6.84 -10.56
CA ARG A 193 -18.88 -7.54 -9.27
C ARG A 193 -19.09 -6.61 -8.08
N ARG A 194 -19.25 -7.19 -6.90
CA ARG A 194 -19.28 -6.45 -5.63
C ARG A 194 -17.85 -6.26 -5.11
N PRO A 195 -17.37 -5.02 -4.91
CA PRO A 195 -16.04 -4.79 -4.37
C PRO A 195 -16.02 -5.10 -2.87
N VAL A 196 -14.96 -5.75 -2.41
CA VAL A 196 -14.63 -5.97 -1.01
C VAL A 196 -13.19 -5.53 -0.82
N PHE A 197 -12.95 -4.54 0.04
CA PHE A 197 -11.61 -4.05 0.33
C PHE A 197 -11.26 -4.25 1.81
N LEU A 198 -10.06 -4.79 2.07
CA LEU A 198 -9.50 -4.93 3.41
C LEU A 198 -8.26 -4.03 3.51
N GLY A 199 -8.22 -3.20 4.54
CA GLY A 199 -7.14 -2.27 4.89
C GLY A 199 -7.13 -1.99 6.40
N ASP A 200 -6.04 -1.45 6.94
CA ASP A 200 -5.87 -1.17 8.38
C ASP A 200 -5.48 0.28 8.72
N ASP A 201 -5.04 1.08 7.75
CA ASP A 201 -4.45 2.40 8.01
C ASP A 201 -5.26 3.54 7.38
N THR A 202 -4.92 4.77 7.76
CA THR A 202 -5.56 6.01 7.30
C THR A 202 -5.53 6.15 5.77
N SER A 203 -4.52 5.58 5.11
CA SER A 203 -4.42 5.58 3.63
C SER A 203 -5.49 4.71 2.96
N ASP A 204 -6.12 3.79 3.70
CA ASP A 204 -7.17 2.87 3.23
C ASP A 204 -8.57 3.47 3.30
N GLU A 205 -8.79 4.52 4.10
CA GLU A 205 -10.11 5.13 4.29
C GLU A 205 -10.75 5.56 2.96
N ASN A 206 -9.96 6.15 2.05
CA ASN A 206 -10.46 6.52 0.72
C ASN A 206 -10.78 5.31 -0.19
N GLY A 207 -10.34 4.11 0.18
CA GLY A 207 -10.74 2.86 -0.47
C GLY A 207 -12.02 2.26 0.12
N PHE A 208 -12.43 2.67 1.33
CA PHE A 208 -13.70 2.30 1.94
C PHE A 208 -14.88 3.17 1.45
N GLU A 209 -14.59 4.39 0.98
CA GLU A 209 -15.54 5.32 0.32
C GLU A 209 -15.95 4.87 -1.09
#